data_AF-A0A5J5S4W9-F1
#
_entry.id   AF-A0A5J5S4W9-F1
#
_cell.length_a   1.000
_cell.length_b   1.000
_cell.length_c   1.000
_cell.angle_alpha   90.00
_cell.angle_beta   90.00
_cell.angle_gamma   90.00
#
_symmetry.space_group_name_H-M   'P 1'
#
loop_
_entity.id
_entity.type
_entity.pdbx_description
1 polymer ?
#
loop_
_entity_poly.entity_id
_entity_poly.type
_entity_poly.pdbx_seq_one_letter_code
_entity_poly.pdbx_strand_id
1 'polypeptide(L)'
;MFDAQLDSVFSAMKFLGFDDVEIVIAETGWPSMGDSTQVGVDAKSAAEYNGNLIRHVISGAGTPLMPNRTFETYIFALFNEDFKEGPTCERNFGLFHTNMTPVYDNWILRRTTAAAAAYFHPVTCLLVITIGFLVLAINHHGEI
;
A
#
# COMPACT_ATOMS: atom_id res chain seq x y z
N MET A 1 -18.85 -3.19 5.31
CA MET A 1 -18.80 -4.52 4.66
C MET A 1 -17.61 -5.34 5.14
N PHE A 2 -16.40 -4.76 5.20
CA PHE A 2 -15.19 -5.46 5.65
C PHE A 2 -15.34 -6.05 7.07
N ASP A 3 -15.66 -5.22 8.07
CA ASP A 3 -15.78 -5.64 9.47
C ASP A 3 -16.83 -6.73 9.66
N ALA A 4 -17.96 -6.63 8.97
CA ALA A 4 -19.05 -7.60 9.06
C ALA A 4 -18.66 -8.99 8.53
N GLN A 5 -17.78 -9.07 7.52
CA GLN A 5 -17.28 -10.35 7.03
C GLN A 5 -16.32 -11.00 8.04
N LEU A 6 -15.43 -10.20 8.64
CA LEU A 6 -14.55 -10.65 9.72
C LEU A 6 -15.34 -11.10 10.96
N ASP A 7 -16.34 -10.32 11.36
CA ASP A 7 -17.21 -10.63 12.49
C ASP A 7 -18.04 -11.90 12.25
N SER A 8 -18.43 -12.16 11.00
CA SER A 8 -19.10 -13.41 10.61
C SER A 8 -18.18 -14.62 10.79
N VAL A 9 -16.95 -14.54 10.29
CA VAL A 9 -15.95 -15.62 10.44
C VAL A 9 -15.62 -15.84 11.91
N PHE A 10 -15.35 -14.77 12.66
CA PHE A 10 -15.09 -14.87 14.10
C PHE A 10 -16.25 -15.47 14.88
N SER A 11 -17.49 -15.09 14.55
CA SER A 11 -18.68 -15.67 15.18
C SER A 11 -18.77 -17.18 14.95
N ALA A 12 -18.46 -17.65 13.73
CA ALA A 12 -18.44 -19.08 13.42
C ALA A 12 -17.32 -19.82 14.18
N MET A 13 -16.11 -19.25 14.23
CA MET A 13 -14.98 -19.82 14.99
C MET A 13 -15.30 -19.93 16.47
N LYS A 14 -15.89 -18.87 17.05
CA LYS A 14 -16.29 -18.83 18.45
C LYS A 14 -17.37 -19.86 18.78
N PHE A 15 -18.34 -20.06 17.89
CA PHE A 15 -19.37 -21.10 18.05
C PHE A 15 -18.75 -22.51 18.16
N LEU A 16 -17.65 -22.76 17.46
CA LEU A 16 -16.92 -24.02 17.48
C LEU A 16 -15.87 -24.11 18.60
N GLY A 17 -15.67 -23.05 19.39
CA GLY A 17 -14.70 -23.01 20.48
C GLY A 17 -13.25 -22.70 20.07
N PHE A 18 -13.06 -22.03 18.92
CA PHE A 18 -11.76 -21.61 18.39
C PHE A 18 -11.61 -20.08 18.37
N ASP A 19 -12.04 -19.39 19.42
CA ASP A 19 -11.94 -17.92 19.51
C ASP A 19 -10.52 -17.41 19.80
N ASP A 20 -9.59 -18.32 20.06
CA ASP A 20 -8.15 -18.08 20.27
C ASP A 20 -7.31 -18.17 18.97
N VAL A 21 -7.90 -18.62 17.87
CA VAL A 21 -7.19 -18.75 16.59
C VAL A 21 -7.03 -17.38 15.90
N GLU A 22 -5.84 -17.14 15.35
CA GLU A 22 -5.54 -15.92 14.61
C GLU A 22 -6.21 -15.86 13.24
N ILE A 23 -6.70 -14.68 12.87
CA ILE A 23 -7.33 -14.42 11.57
C ILE A 23 -6.40 -13.56 10.73
N VAL A 24 -6.07 -14.06 9.53
CA VAL A 24 -5.34 -13.31 8.50
C VAL A 24 -6.27 -13.11 7.30
N ILE A 25 -6.33 -11.90 6.78
CA ILE A 25 -7.07 -11.61 5.55
C ILE A 25 -6.14 -11.90 4.38
N ALA A 26 -6.27 -13.10 3.83
CA ALA A 26 -5.42 -13.55 2.72
C ALA A 26 -5.64 -12.76 1.43
N GLU A 27 -6.87 -12.32 1.17
CA GLU A 27 -7.23 -11.58 -0.04
C GLU A 27 -8.37 -10.61 0.23
N THR A 28 -8.18 -9.37 -0.21
CA THR A 28 -9.25 -8.36 -0.24
C THR A 28 -8.88 -7.25 -1.23
N GLY A 29 -9.84 -6.79 -2.01
CA GLY A 29 -9.57 -5.79 -3.04
C GLY A 29 -10.82 -5.42 -3.80
N TRP A 30 -10.68 -4.49 -4.74
CA TRP A 30 -11.78 -4.04 -5.57
C TRP A 30 -11.31 -3.81 -7.02
N PRO A 31 -12.04 -4.30 -8.02
CA PRO A 31 -11.61 -4.22 -9.40
C PRO A 31 -11.79 -2.80 -9.97
N SER A 32 -10.86 -2.38 -10.83
CA SER A 32 -10.84 -1.06 -11.46
C SER A 32 -11.61 -0.98 -12.77
N MET A 33 -12.05 -2.13 -13.31
CA MET A 33 -12.77 -2.24 -14.57
C MET A 33 -13.56 -3.54 -14.59
N GLY A 34 -14.80 -3.50 -15.07
CA GLY A 34 -15.69 -4.65 -15.16
C GLY A 34 -16.55 -4.61 -16.42
N ASP A 35 -17.41 -5.60 -16.56
CA ASP A 35 -18.42 -5.62 -17.61
C ASP A 35 -19.45 -4.51 -17.39
N SER A 36 -20.16 -4.11 -18.45
CA SER A 36 -21.14 -3.00 -18.39
C SER A 36 -22.28 -3.21 -17.38
N THR A 37 -22.52 -4.45 -16.96
CA THR A 37 -23.51 -4.82 -15.95
C THR A 37 -22.99 -4.69 -14.51
N GLN A 38 -21.70 -4.46 -14.30
CA GLN A 38 -21.06 -4.41 -12.98
C GLN A 38 -20.97 -2.96 -12.48
N VAL A 39 -22.06 -2.47 -11.89
CA VAL A 39 -22.13 -1.12 -11.32
C VAL A 39 -21.14 -0.95 -10.16
N GLY A 40 -20.41 0.17 -10.14
CA GLY A 40 -19.42 0.47 -9.10
C GLY A 40 -18.08 -0.25 -9.28
N VAL A 41 -17.85 -0.85 -10.45
CA VAL A 41 -16.54 -1.39 -10.84
C VAL A 41 -15.83 -0.40 -11.75
N ASP A 42 -15.11 0.53 -11.12
CA ASP A 42 -14.30 1.53 -11.79
C ASP A 42 -13.07 1.89 -10.96
N ALA A 43 -12.10 2.57 -11.59
CA ALA A 43 -10.85 2.95 -10.96
C ALA A 43 -11.03 3.86 -9.73
N LYS A 44 -12.10 4.66 -9.66
CA LYS A 44 -12.38 5.52 -8.51
C LYS A 44 -12.86 4.68 -7.33
N SER A 45 -13.82 3.78 -7.54
CA SER A 45 -14.28 2.85 -6.50
C SER A 45 -13.15 1.94 -6.00
N ALA A 46 -12.26 1.49 -6.90
CA ALA A 46 -11.09 0.69 -6.51
C ALA A 46 -10.13 1.47 -5.61
N ALA A 47 -9.81 2.72 -5.97
CA ALA A 47 -8.97 3.61 -5.16
C ALA A 47 -9.60 3.92 -3.79
N GLU A 48 -10.91 4.17 -3.75
CA GLU A 48 -11.65 4.42 -2.51
C GLU A 48 -11.64 3.20 -1.60
N TYR A 49 -11.95 2.00 -2.13
CA TYR A 49 -11.96 0.77 -1.36
C TYR A 49 -10.59 0.46 -0.77
N ASN A 50 -9.56 0.35 -1.62
CA ASN A 50 -8.21 -0.02 -1.18
C ASN A 50 -7.60 1.04 -0.25
N GLY A 51 -7.84 2.33 -0.53
CA GLY A 51 -7.39 3.41 0.34
C GLY A 51 -8.09 3.43 1.70
N ASN A 52 -9.41 3.17 1.74
CA ASN A 52 -10.17 3.08 2.99
C ASN A 52 -9.77 1.85 3.81
N LEU A 53 -9.58 0.71 3.15
CA LEU A 53 -9.12 -0.53 3.76
C LEU A 53 -7.79 -0.32 4.49
N ILE A 54 -6.79 0.24 3.81
CA ILE A 54 -5.47 0.51 4.40
C ILE A 54 -5.60 1.42 5.62
N ARG A 55 -6.36 2.52 5.49
CA ARG A 55 -6.59 3.45 6.62
C ARG A 55 -7.27 2.77 7.81
N HIS A 56 -8.24 1.91 7.54
CA HIS A 56 -8.94 1.16 8.58
C HIS A 56 -8.01 0.16 9.28
N VAL A 57 -7.27 -0.67 8.53
CA VAL A 57 -6.35 -1.67 9.10
C VAL A 57 -5.22 -1.02 9.89
N ILE A 58 -4.60 0.04 9.36
CA ILE A 58 -3.50 0.77 10.04
C ILE A 58 -3.99 1.52 11.29
N SER A 59 -5.27 1.91 11.34
CA SER A 59 -5.82 2.58 12.53
C SER A 59 -5.80 1.70 13.78
N GLY A 60 -5.77 0.37 13.62
CA GLY A 60 -5.83 -0.58 14.73
C GLY A 60 -7.18 -0.61 15.45
N ALA A 61 -8.24 -0.04 14.87
CA ALA A 61 -9.57 -0.03 15.48
C ALA A 61 -10.16 -1.45 15.69
N GLY A 62 -9.76 -2.41 14.84
CA GLY A 62 -10.34 -3.75 14.79
C GLY A 62 -11.77 -3.72 14.24
N THR A 63 -12.58 -4.68 14.66
CA THR A 63 -14.00 -4.80 14.24
C THR A 63 -14.92 -4.72 15.46
N PRO A 64 -16.24 -4.52 15.28
CA PRO A 64 -17.18 -4.48 16.42
C PRO A 64 -17.11 -5.70 17.36
N LEU A 65 -16.93 -6.92 16.85
CA LEU A 65 -16.78 -8.10 17.72
C LEU A 65 -15.34 -8.36 18.19
N MET A 66 -14.35 -7.73 17.56
CA MET A 66 -12.93 -7.85 17.90
C MET A 66 -12.28 -6.46 18.01
N PRO A 67 -12.71 -5.62 18.98
CA PRO A 67 -12.22 -4.25 19.10
C PRO A 67 -10.74 -4.22 19.47
N ASN A 68 -10.00 -3.28 18.88
CA ASN A 68 -8.56 -3.10 19.07
C ASN A 68 -7.68 -4.30 18.63
N ARG A 69 -8.24 -5.27 17.90
CA ARG A 69 -7.48 -6.34 17.27
C ARG A 69 -6.91 -5.85 15.95
N THR A 70 -5.62 -6.05 15.73
CA THR A 70 -4.98 -5.79 14.44
C THR A 70 -4.99 -7.04 13.58
N PHE A 71 -5.22 -6.89 12.28
CA PHE A 71 -5.27 -8.00 11.35
C PHE A 71 -4.22 -7.85 10.25
N GLU A 72 -3.41 -8.87 10.07
CA GLU A 72 -2.56 -8.97 8.88
C GLU A 72 -3.45 -9.10 7.65
N THR A 73 -3.25 -8.20 6.68
CA THR A 73 -4.15 -8.02 5.54
C THR A 73 -3.36 -7.91 4.24
N TYR A 74 -3.69 -8.75 3.28
CA TYR A 74 -3.09 -8.79 1.95
C TYR A 74 -4.07 -8.25 0.92
N ILE A 75 -3.64 -7.21 0.20
CA ILE A 75 -4.45 -6.61 -0.88
C ILE A 75 -4.35 -7.50 -2.12
N PHE A 76 -5.50 -7.90 -2.64
CA PHE A 76 -5.64 -8.59 -3.91
C PHE A 76 -5.90 -7.56 -5.02
N ALA A 77 -4.99 -7.35 -5.97
CA ALA A 77 -3.66 -7.96 -6.12
C ALA A 77 -2.62 -6.93 -6.55
N LEU A 78 -1.36 -7.34 -6.68
CA LEU A 78 -0.30 -6.43 -7.09
C LEU A 78 -0.48 -5.98 -8.55
N PHE A 79 -0.77 -6.91 -9.45
CA PHE A 79 -0.90 -6.64 -10.89
C PHE A 79 -2.27 -7.02 -11.43
N ASN A 80 -2.69 -6.36 -12.51
CA ASN A 80 -3.75 -6.89 -13.36
C ASN A 80 -3.29 -8.20 -14.00
N GLU A 81 -4.13 -9.23 -13.92
CA GLU A 81 -3.81 -10.59 -14.37
C GLU A 81 -4.64 -10.91 -15.63
N ASP A 82 -4.06 -10.71 -16.80
CA ASP A 82 -4.72 -10.80 -18.11
C ASP A 82 -5.22 -12.19 -18.49
N PHE A 83 -4.61 -13.24 -17.94
CA PHE A 83 -5.01 -14.64 -18.18
C PHE A 83 -6.06 -15.19 -17.20
N LYS A 84 -6.60 -14.38 -16.28
CA LYS A 84 -7.69 -14.84 -15.42
C LYS A 84 -8.95 -15.11 -16.25
N GLU A 85 -9.52 -16.29 -16.04
CA GLU A 85 -10.82 -16.67 -16.60
C GLU A 85 -11.96 -15.91 -15.92
N GLY A 86 -13.15 -15.93 -16.53
CA GLY A 86 -14.35 -15.29 -15.96
C GLY A 86 -14.59 -13.85 -16.45
N PRO A 87 -15.39 -13.06 -15.70
CA PRO A 87 -15.82 -11.71 -16.10
C PRO A 87 -14.66 -10.73 -16.19
N THR A 88 -14.86 -9.58 -16.84
CA THR A 88 -13.79 -8.57 -17.04
C THR A 88 -13.17 -8.10 -15.73
N CYS A 89 -13.94 -8.06 -14.63
CA CYS A 89 -13.42 -7.65 -13.32
C CYS A 89 -12.27 -8.52 -12.81
N GLU A 90 -12.27 -9.81 -13.11
CA GLU A 90 -11.22 -10.74 -12.63
C GLU A 90 -9.83 -10.31 -13.09
N ARG A 91 -9.73 -9.74 -14.29
CA ARG A 91 -8.47 -9.30 -14.89
C ARG A 91 -7.99 -7.92 -14.39
N ASN A 92 -8.75 -7.28 -13.50
CA ASN A 92 -8.60 -5.84 -13.19
C ASN A 92 -8.57 -5.52 -11.68
N PHE A 93 -8.09 -6.43 -10.83
CA PHE A 93 -7.91 -6.19 -9.39
C PHE A 93 -6.56 -5.54 -9.01
N GLY A 94 -5.66 -5.36 -9.98
CA GLY A 94 -4.30 -4.91 -9.74
C GLY A 94 -4.19 -3.49 -9.21
N LEU A 95 -3.27 -3.28 -8.27
CA LEU A 95 -2.76 -1.94 -7.94
C LEU A 95 -1.96 -1.33 -9.10
N PHE A 96 -1.34 -2.18 -9.92
CA PHE A 96 -0.49 -1.83 -11.06
C PHE A 96 -0.88 -2.59 -12.33
N HIS A 97 -0.63 -1.97 -13.47
CA HIS A 97 -0.53 -2.68 -14.74
C HIS A 97 0.76 -3.51 -14.78
N THR A 98 0.84 -4.50 -15.67
CA THR A 98 2.02 -5.38 -15.84
C THR A 98 3.30 -4.62 -16.25
N ASN A 99 3.16 -3.42 -16.80
CA ASN A 99 4.26 -2.49 -17.11
C ASN A 99 4.69 -1.62 -15.90
N MET A 100 4.23 -1.93 -14.69
CA MET A 100 4.50 -1.22 -13.43
C MET A 100 3.90 0.20 -13.32
N THR A 101 3.09 0.65 -14.28
CA THR A 101 2.36 1.91 -14.11
C THR A 101 1.16 1.71 -13.18
N PRO A 102 0.84 2.67 -12.30
CA PRO A 102 -0.30 2.56 -11.39
C PRO A 102 -1.63 2.56 -12.18
N VAL A 103 -2.59 1.74 -11.75
CA VAL A 103 -3.94 1.67 -12.37
C VAL A 103 -4.79 2.90 -12.02
N TYR A 104 -4.59 3.44 -10.83
CA TYR A 104 -5.18 4.66 -10.32
C TYR A 104 -4.17 5.36 -9.41
N ASP A 105 -4.36 6.65 -9.11
CA ASP A 105 -3.46 7.41 -8.24
C ASP A 105 -3.35 6.75 -6.86
N ASN A 106 -2.27 6.00 -6.65
CA ASN A 106 -2.06 5.17 -5.49
C ASN A 106 -0.98 5.81 -4.60
N TRP A 107 -1.42 6.67 -3.69
CA TRP A 107 -0.56 7.26 -2.65
C TRP A 107 0.16 6.23 -1.75
N ILE A 108 -0.22 4.95 -1.86
CA ILE A 108 0.25 3.79 -1.09
C ILE A 108 1.77 3.59 -1.24
N LEU A 109 2.34 3.86 -2.41
CA LEU A 109 3.80 3.87 -2.54
C LEU A 109 4.35 5.18 -1.95
N ARG A 110 5.27 5.06 -0.98
CA ARG A 110 6.02 6.21 -0.45
C ARG A 110 6.55 7.04 -1.62
N ARG A 111 6.15 8.31 -1.70
CA ARG A 111 6.74 9.34 -2.57
C ARG A 111 8.20 9.61 -2.18
N THR A 112 9.09 8.63 -2.36
CA THR A 112 10.52 8.75 -2.04
C THR A 112 11.38 9.01 -3.27
N THR A 113 10.85 8.85 -4.48
CA THR A 113 11.60 9.14 -5.72
C THR A 113 11.46 10.58 -6.22
N ALA A 114 10.38 11.30 -5.88
CA ALA A 114 10.23 12.71 -6.26
C ALA A 114 11.18 13.64 -5.49
N ALA A 115 11.52 13.30 -4.23
CA ALA A 115 12.43 14.11 -3.41
C ALA A 115 13.89 13.99 -3.88
N ALA A 116 14.32 12.81 -4.37
CA ALA A 116 15.69 12.62 -4.85
C ALA A 116 15.99 13.42 -6.14
N ALA A 117 15.00 13.59 -7.02
CA ALA A 117 15.14 14.38 -8.25
C ALA A 117 15.20 15.90 -8.00
N ALA A 118 14.60 16.38 -6.91
CA ALA A 118 14.51 17.81 -6.61
C ALA A 118 15.80 18.42 -6.02
N TYR A 119 16.82 17.60 -5.68
CA TYR A 119 18.09 18.08 -5.13
C TYR A 119 19.20 18.33 -6.17
N PHE A 120 18.96 18.08 -7.46
CA PHE A 120 19.87 18.52 -8.52
C PHE A 120 19.59 19.99 -8.89
N HIS A 121 19.85 20.90 -7.94
CA HIS A 121 19.94 22.33 -8.21
C HIS A 121 21.40 22.67 -8.56
N PRO A 122 21.69 23.29 -9.73
CA PRO A 122 23.06 23.50 -10.22
C PRO A 122 23.93 24.45 -9.37
N VAL A 123 23.41 25.03 -8.29
CA VAL A 123 24.11 26.05 -7.49
C VAL A 123 24.72 25.46 -6.20
N THR A 124 24.25 24.30 -5.75
CA THR A 124 24.73 23.68 -4.50
C THR A 124 26.04 22.90 -4.68
N CYS A 125 26.45 22.61 -5.92
CA CYS A 125 27.65 21.83 -6.21
C CYS A 125 28.98 22.60 -6.02
N LEU A 126 28.94 23.95 -5.94
CA LEU A 126 30.16 24.75 -5.80
C LEU A 126 30.57 24.99 -4.33
N LEU A 127 29.62 24.93 -3.39
CA LEU A 127 29.85 25.28 -1.98
C LEU A 127 30.38 24.12 -1.14
N VAL A 128 30.14 22.87 -1.55
CA VAL A 128 30.62 21.68 -0.84
C VAL A 128 32.11 21.41 -1.12
N ILE A 129 32.63 21.84 -2.27
CA ILE A 129 34.03 21.60 -2.65
C ILE A 129 34.98 22.51 -1.84
N THR A 130 34.60 23.76 -1.53
CA THR A 130 35.49 24.69 -0.82
C THR A 130 35.62 24.40 0.68
N ILE A 131 34.57 23.91 1.34
CA ILE A 131 34.61 23.55 2.76
C ILE A 131 35.44 22.28 2.99
N GLY A 132 35.41 21.33 2.03
CA GLY A 132 36.24 20.11 2.09
C GLY A 132 37.74 20.38 2.02
N PHE A 133 38.18 21.36 1.21
CA PHE A 133 39.60 21.74 1.15
C PHE A 133 40.07 22.53 2.38
N LEU A 134 39.20 23.31 3.03
CA LEU A 134 39.57 24.04 4.24
C LEU A 134 39.73 23.12 5.47
N VAL A 135 38.92 22.06 5.58
CA VAL A 135 39.03 21.08 6.68
C VAL A 135 40.27 20.18 6.51
N LEU A 136 40.69 19.90 5.27
CA LEU A 136 41.91 19.11 5.02
C LEU A 136 43.21 19.90 5.28
N ALA A 137 43.20 21.23 5.12
CA ALA A 137 44.38 22.07 5.36
C ALA A 137 44.66 22.34 6.86
N ILE A 138 43.65 22.21 7.73
CA ILE A 138 43.81 22.46 9.17
C ILE A 138 44.36 21.22 9.91
N ASN A 139 44.18 20.00 9.36
CA ASN A 139 44.60 18.75 10.01
C ASN A 139 46.04 18.30 9.70
N HIS A 140 46.86 19.12 9.03
CA HIS A 140 48.26 18.74 8.73
C HIS A 140 49.34 19.58 9.44
N HIS A 141 48.98 20.40 10.43
CA HIS A 141 49.93 21.24 11.18
C HIS A 141 49.91 21.01 12.71
N GLY A 142 49.74 19.77 13.14
CA GLY A 142 49.85 19.43 14.56
C GLY A 142 50.25 17.98 14.76
N GLU A 143 51.52 17.66 14.52
CA GLU A 143 52.32 16.69 15.30
C GLU A 143 53.77 16.68 14.80
N ILE A 144 54.67 17.15 15.69
CA ILE A 144 56.16 17.13 15.72
C ILE A 144 56.90 17.98 14.66
#